data_AF-A0A355FDZ1-F1
#
_entry.id   AF-A0A355FDZ1-F1
#
_cell.length_a   1.000
_cell.length_b   1.000
_cell.length_c   1.000
_cell.angle_alpha   90.00
_cell.angle_beta   90.00
_cell.angle_gamma   90.00
#
_symmetry.space_group_name_H-M   'P 1'
#
loop_
_entity.id
_entity.type
_entity.pdbx_description
1 polymer ?
#
loop_
_entity_poly.entity_id
_entity_poly.type
_entity_poly.pdbx_seq_one_letter_code
_entity_poly.pdbx_strand_id
1 'polypeptide(L)' 'MIVISPSELRARQKKYFDLAETEPVVVKRGKKLIHLVVKERLITDEDIKNSLTREELMQGVREDIKKIYSTQK' A
#
# COMPACT_ATOMS: atom_id res chain seq x y z
N MET A 1 13.49 -17.70 2.48
CA MET A 1 12.81 -17.19 3.69
C MET A 1 13.86 -16.55 4.59
N ILE A 2 13.75 -15.26 4.84
CA ILE A 2 14.71 -14.48 5.66
C ILE A 2 14.07 -14.17 7.00
N VAL A 3 14.78 -14.44 8.10
CA VAL A 3 14.33 -14.11 9.47
C VAL A 3 15.16 -12.95 10.00
N ILE A 4 14.51 -11.85 10.36
CA ILE A 4 15.15 -10.62 10.86
C ILE A 4 14.64 -10.24 12.24
N SER A 5 15.44 -9.45 12.95
CA SER A 5 15.04 -8.81 14.20
C SER A 5 14.25 -7.51 13.96
N PRO A 6 13.48 -7.03 14.96
CA PRO A 6 12.82 -5.73 14.86
C PRO A 6 13.79 -4.56 14.68
N SER A 7 15.02 -4.68 15.18
CA SER A 7 16.04 -3.64 15.07
C SER A 7 16.59 -3.54 13.64
N GLU A 8 16.83 -4.69 13.00
CA GLU A 8 17.24 -4.75 11.59
C GLU A 8 16.17 -4.17 10.68
N LEU A 9 14.90 -4.54 10.89
CA LEU A 9 13.79 -3.97 10.12
C LEU A 9 13.79 -2.43 10.24
N ARG A 10 13.90 -1.88 11.46
CA ARG A 10 13.91 -0.42 11.66
C ARG A 10 15.09 0.27 10.97
N ALA A 11 16.27 -0.33 11.03
CA ALA A 11 17.48 0.25 10.44
C ALA A 11 17.44 0.26 8.91
N ARG A 12 16.77 -0.71 8.28
CA ARG A 12 16.79 -0.89 6.82
C ARG A 12 15.42 -1.26 6.25
N GLN A 13 14.37 -0.52 6.62
CA GLN A 13 12.98 -0.86 6.25
C GLN A 13 12.80 -1.06 4.75
N LYS A 14 13.23 -0.09 3.93
CA LYS A 14 13.09 -0.13 2.47
C LYS A 14 13.61 -1.45 1.89
N LYS A 15 14.84 -1.84 2.26
CA LYS A 15 15.47 -3.09 1.80
C LYS A 15 14.59 -4.31 2.07
N TYR A 16 13.99 -4.39 3.25
CA TYR A 16 13.17 -5.55 3.63
C TYR A 16 11.76 -5.51 3.04
N PHE A 17 11.22 -4.34 2.70
CA PHE A 17 9.99 -4.23 1.92
C PHE A 17 10.22 -4.67 0.48
N ASP A 18 11.27 -4.17 -0.17
CA ASP A 18 11.64 -4.58 -1.53
C ASP A 18 11.89 -6.09 -1.59
N LEU A 19 12.58 -6.66 -0.59
CA LEU A 19 12.79 -8.11 -0.49
C LEU A 19 11.49 -8.89 -0.26
N ALA A 20 10.53 -8.33 0.47
CA ALA A 20 9.26 -8.99 0.78
C ALA A 20 8.32 -9.08 -0.45
N GLU A 21 8.61 -8.35 -1.53
CA GLU A 21 7.94 -8.52 -2.82
C GLU A 21 8.35 -9.81 -3.53
N THR A 22 9.62 -10.23 -3.37
CA THR A 22 10.18 -11.40 -4.07
C THR A 22 10.36 -12.63 -3.19
N GLU A 23 10.65 -12.44 -1.90
CA GLU A 23 11.00 -13.52 -0.97
C GLU A 23 10.26 -13.38 0.37
N PRO A 24 9.90 -14.49 1.03
CA PRO A 24 9.28 -14.42 2.35
C PRO A 24 10.23 -13.83 3.41
N VAL A 25 9.86 -12.69 4.00
CA VAL A 25 10.58 -12.05 5.12
C VAL A 25 9.76 -12.17 6.41
N VAL A 26 10.39 -12.62 7.48
CA VAL A 26 9.78 -12.84 8.79
C VAL A 26 10.52 -12.06 9.86
N VAL A 27 9.81 -11.25 10.64
CA VAL A 27 10.36 -10.52 11.79
C VAL A 27 10.12 -11.35 13.04
N LYS A 28 11.19 -11.80 13.69
CA LYS A 28 11.13 -12.53 14.95
C LYS A 28 11.17 -11.55 16.12
N ARG A 29 10.04 -11.43 16.84
CA ARG A 29 9.93 -10.62 18.05
C ARG A 29 9.71 -11.52 19.26
N GLY A 30 10.78 -11.82 19.99
CA GLY A 30 10.75 -12.75 21.11
C GLY A 30 10.32 -14.15 20.66
N LYS A 31 9.18 -14.63 21.19
CA LYS A 31 8.57 -15.92 20.80
C LYS A 31 7.61 -15.83 19.60
N LYS A 32 7.34 -14.62 19.09
CA LYS A 32 6.41 -14.41 17.98
C LYS A 32 7.16 -14.24 16.65
N LEU A 33 6.53 -14.69 15.56
CA LEU A 33 6.96 -14.47 14.19
C LEU A 33 5.92 -13.58 13.49
N ILE A 34 6.38 -12.54 12.80
CA ILE A 34 5.54 -11.60 12.05
C ILE A 34 5.96 -11.72 10.58
N HIS A 35 5.03 -12.05 9.70
CA HIS A 35 5.29 -12.14 8.26
C HIS A 35 5.11 -10.78 7.61
N LEU A 36 6.10 -10.33 6.83
CA LEU A 36 5.94 -9.19 5.93
C LEU A 36 5.29 -9.68 4.65
N VAL A 37 4.21 -9.02 4.26
CA VAL A 37 3.48 -9.30 3.03
C VAL A 37 3.29 -7.99 2.30
N VAL A 38 3.84 -7.90 1.10
CA VAL A 38 3.55 -6.79 0.18
C VAL A 38 2.40 -7.24 -0.71
N LYS A 39 1.37 -6.41 -0.79
CA LYS A 39 0.26 -6.60 -1.72
C LYS A 39 0.12 -5.35 -2.55
N GLU A 40 -0.11 -5.52 -3.84
CA GLU A 40 -0.56 -4.43 -4.68
C GLU A 40 -1.88 -3.91 -4.12
N ARG A 41 -1.98 -2.58 -4.01
CA ARG A 41 -3.22 -1.91 -3.61
C ARG A 41 -4.14 -1.91 -4.83
N LEU A 42 -4.73 -3.06 -5.14
CA LEU A 42 -5.86 -3.13 -6.05
C LEU A 42 -7.00 -2.42 -5.35
N ILE A 43 -7.22 -1.15 -5.66
CA ILE A 43 -8.45 -0.44 -5.25
C ILE A 43 -9.57 -1.17 -5.98
N THR A 44 -10.22 -2.12 -5.29
CA THR A 44 -11.47 -2.70 -5.77
C THR A 44 -12.59 -1.72 -5.46
N ASP A 45 -13.66 -1.75 -6.26
CA ASP A 45 -14.85 -0.91 -6.05
C ASP A 45 -15.44 -1.04 -4.63
N GLU A 46 -15.15 -2.14 -3.94
CA GLU A 46 -15.52 -2.39 -2.54
C GLU A 46 -14.69 -1.58 -1.52
N ASP A 47 -13.42 -1.28 -1.80
CA ASP A 47 -12.58 -0.41 -0.96
C ASP A 47 -12.97 1.07 -1.10
N ILE A 48 -13.43 1.47 -2.30
CA ILE A 48 -14.00 2.81 -2.56
C ILE A 48 -15.24 3.03 -1.68
N LYS A 49 -16.06 1.99 -1.51
CA LYS A 49 -17.31 2.05 -0.73
C LYS A 49 -17.08 2.21 0.78
N ASN A 50 -15.92 1.78 1.29
CA ASN A 50 -15.65 1.71 2.72
C ASN A 50 -14.71 2.80 3.26
N SER A 51 -14.06 3.63 2.43
CA SER A 51 -13.03 4.55 2.94
C SER A 51 -12.92 5.94 2.32
N LEU A 52 -13.80 6.36 1.40
CA LEU A 52 -13.81 7.74 0.92
C LEU A 52 -14.92 8.56 1.58
N THR A 53 -14.53 9.59 2.32
CA THR A 53 -15.50 10.63 2.73
C THR A 53 -15.96 11.39 1.49
N ARG A 54 -17.26 11.72 1.45
CA ARG A 54 -18.00 12.27 0.30
C ARG A 54 -17.32 13.48 -0.37
N GLU A 55 -16.54 14.24 0.39
CA GLU A 55 -15.87 15.46 -0.05
C GLU A 55 -14.68 15.19 -0.97
N GLU A 56 -13.86 14.18 -0.67
CA GLU A 56 -12.70 13.79 -1.50
C GLU A 56 -13.14 13.19 -2.84
N LEU A 57 -14.24 12.44 -2.83
CA LEU A 57 -14.83 11.84 -4.04
C LEU A 57 -15.39 12.90 -4.99
N MET A 58 -16.00 13.96 -4.44
CA MET A 58 -16.52 15.08 -5.24
C MET A 58 -15.41 15.94 -5.87
N GLN A 59 -14.22 15.96 -5.28
CA GLN A 59 -13.08 16.70 -5.82
C GLN A 59 -12.48 15.97 -7.03
N GLY A 60 -12.28 14.65 -6.93
CA GLY A 60 -11.76 13.83 -8.04
C GLY A 60 -12.66 13.82 -9.27
N VAL A 61 -13.97 13.64 -9.07
CA VAL A 61 -14.95 13.65 -10.18
C VAL A 61 -14.96 14.99 -10.93
N ARG A 62 -14.79 16.11 -10.21
CA ARG A 62 -14.72 17.45 -10.85
C ARG A 62 -13.46 17.62 -11.69
N GLU A 63 -12.32 17.11 -11.24
CA GLU A 63 -11.08 17.20 -12.01
C GLU A 63 -11.13 16.34 -13.27
N ASP A 64 -11.73 15.16 -13.20
CA ASP A 64 -11.86 14.26 -14.35
C ASP A 64 -12.85 14.80 -15.39
N ILE A 65 -14.00 15.32 -14.98
CA ILE A 65 -14.95 15.99 -15.89
C ILE A 65 -14.25 17.17 -16.57
N LYS A 66 -13.47 17.97 -15.83
CA LYS A 66 -12.75 19.12 -16.41
C LYS A 66 -11.73 18.68 -17.46
N LYS A 67 -11.00 17.59 -17.24
CA LYS A 67 -10.03 17.03 -18.21
C LYS A 67 -10.70 16.52 -19.48
N ILE A 68 -11.83 15.83 -19.35
CA ILE A 68 -12.58 15.31 -20.49
C ILE A 68 -13.08 16.48 -21.36
N TYR A 69 -13.63 17.53 -20.75
CA TYR A 69 -14.14 18.69 -21.48
C TYR A 69 -13.02 19.62 -21.99
N SER A 70 -11.85 19.68 -21.36
CA SER A 70 -10.72 20.47 -21.87
C SER A 70 -9.99 19.82 -23.06
N THR A 71 -10.18 18.52 -23.26
CA THR A 71 -9.54 17.74 -24.34
C THR A 71 -10.36 17.76 -25.65
N GLN A 72 -11.57 18.35 -25.64
CA GLN A 72 -12.43 18.49 -26.82
C GLN A 72 -12.39 19.88 -27.48
N LYS A 73 -11.28 20.63 -27.38
CA LYS A 73 -11.13 21.92 -28.08
C LYS A 73 -9.91 21.94 -29.00
#